data_AF-A0A1M5YZ92-F1
#
_entry.id   AF-A0A1M5YZ92-F1
#
_cell.length_a   1.000
_cell.length_b   1.000
_cell.length_c   1.000
_cell.angle_alpha   90.00
_cell.angle_beta   90.00
_cell.angle_gamma   90.00
#
_symmetry.space_group_name_H-M   'P 1'
#
loop_
_entity.id
_entity.type
_entity.pdbx_description
1 polymer ?
#
loop_
_entity_poly.entity_id
_entity_poly.type
_entity_poly.pdbx_seq_one_letter_code
_entity_poly.pdbx_strand_id
1 'polypeptide(L)'
;MKPIKITDTTLRDAHQSLWATRMRTEDMLPILTELDEAGYFSLEVWGGATFDVCLRFLGEDPWERLRQIKSRVKKTPLQMLLRAQSLVGYQHYPDDVVREFVTLSVKNGIDIIRIFDSLNDVRNMVVPMEAAKKAGAHVQASVVYTISPVHTTKHYLETATALAELGADSLCIKDMAGLLTPIKAYELISLLKKELGIMIHLHSHYIGGMAVGTYLKAAEAGADIIDTASVPLAFGASQPPVETVVRAFQETEFDTGLSLRKLFHIAKYFEALRKNRGFERGITRISDMRVFEHQVPGGMISNLVSQLEEQGALERIHDVLEEIPKVRAELGYPPLVTPTSQIVGTQAVLNVLTGARYKLVPGEVKGYVRGLYGRPPAPINVEIQKKIIGDEEPLSVRPADKLEPGMAKAKQDSLELALSPEDVVSYALFPQIAKKFFEERKSGVVSREERKEVKETKGERPSLLSKEDSKLNLQEIKELIQIIDETDISELNLESDGVKIAIRKGPSAIMGVPVTAARQEGNPPSVTVGVPAQNSVEPAVKAAAPIISANTETITSPMVGTFYSSQSPEAAPFVKVGQHIEAGQPVCIVEAMKLMNEIESEIEGKVIQILVENGQPVEYGQPLFVIEK
;
A
#
# COMPACT_ATOMS: atom_id res chain seq x y z
N MET A 1 -20.99 27.56 -21.38
CA MET A 1 -20.80 26.50 -20.38
C MET A 1 -19.54 25.74 -20.76
N LYS A 2 -18.59 25.58 -19.83
CA LYS A 2 -17.37 24.80 -20.00
C LYS A 2 -17.46 23.61 -19.03
N PRO A 3 -18.21 22.55 -19.38
CA PRO A 3 -18.48 21.46 -18.45
C PRO A 3 -17.18 20.81 -17.99
N ILE A 4 -16.98 20.64 -16.68
CA ILE A 4 -15.84 19.86 -16.19
C ILE A 4 -16.12 18.39 -16.47
N LYS A 5 -15.14 17.71 -17.07
CA LYS A 5 -15.24 16.29 -17.39
C LYS A 5 -14.83 15.44 -16.18
N ILE A 6 -15.41 14.24 -16.07
CA ILE A 6 -15.12 13.33 -14.97
C ILE A 6 -14.57 12.01 -15.49
N THR A 7 -13.47 11.56 -14.90
CA THR A 7 -13.00 10.17 -14.99
C THR A 7 -13.39 9.42 -13.72
N ASP A 8 -13.95 8.21 -13.89
CA ASP A 8 -14.28 7.32 -12.78
C ASP A 8 -13.12 6.36 -12.49
N THR A 9 -12.73 6.25 -11.22
CA THR A 9 -11.63 5.40 -10.76
C THR A 9 -12.10 4.17 -9.97
N THR A 10 -13.42 3.89 -9.96
CA THR A 10 -14.04 2.89 -9.08
C THR A 10 -13.47 1.48 -9.33
N LEU A 11 -13.18 1.16 -10.59
CA LEU A 11 -12.68 -0.15 -11.03
C LEU A 11 -11.15 -0.31 -10.93
N ARG A 12 -10.42 0.73 -10.50
CA ARG A 12 -8.95 0.70 -10.34
C ARG A 12 -8.49 1.35 -9.04
N ASP A 13 -8.37 2.67 -8.99
CA ASP A 13 -7.74 3.36 -7.86
C ASP A 13 -8.54 3.25 -6.56
N ALA A 14 -9.86 3.24 -6.66
CA ALA A 14 -10.72 3.29 -5.48
C ALA A 14 -10.60 2.01 -4.64
N HIS A 15 -10.72 0.83 -5.27
CA HIS A 15 -10.53 -0.45 -4.58
C HIS A 15 -9.05 -0.75 -4.31
N GLN A 16 -8.11 -0.21 -5.11
CA GLN A 16 -6.69 -0.24 -4.76
C GLN A 16 -6.43 0.47 -3.43
N SER A 17 -7.09 1.62 -3.22
CA SER A 17 -6.92 2.45 -2.03
C SER A 17 -7.64 1.88 -0.79
N LEU A 18 -8.84 1.32 -0.96
CA LEU A 18 -9.67 0.90 0.18
C LEU A 18 -9.65 -0.60 0.44
N TRP A 19 -9.56 -1.41 -0.61
CA TRP A 19 -9.81 -2.86 -0.55
C TRP A 19 -8.57 -3.67 -0.95
N ALA A 20 -7.38 -3.08 -0.81
CA ALA A 20 -6.10 -3.71 -1.18
C ALA A 20 -6.12 -4.30 -2.60
N THR A 21 -6.82 -3.63 -3.52
CA THR A 21 -6.95 -4.04 -4.92
C THR A 21 -7.71 -5.37 -5.13
N ARG A 22 -8.52 -5.81 -4.16
CA ARG A 22 -9.15 -7.14 -4.16
C ARG A 22 -10.52 -7.23 -4.85
N MET A 23 -10.93 -6.22 -5.62
CA MET A 23 -12.12 -6.32 -6.46
C MET A 23 -11.85 -7.31 -7.61
N ARG A 24 -12.69 -8.36 -7.71
CA ARG A 24 -12.57 -9.43 -8.71
C ARG A 24 -13.20 -9.02 -10.03
N THR A 25 -12.76 -9.63 -11.13
CA THR A 25 -13.34 -9.36 -12.46
C THR A 25 -14.84 -9.64 -12.47
N GLU A 26 -15.28 -10.74 -11.87
CA GLU A 26 -16.70 -11.13 -11.76
C GLU A 26 -17.59 -10.09 -11.07
N ASP A 27 -17.02 -9.29 -10.16
CA ASP A 27 -17.71 -8.20 -9.46
C ASP A 27 -17.76 -6.90 -10.28
N MET A 28 -16.95 -6.79 -11.35
CA MET A 28 -16.96 -5.63 -12.23
C MET A 28 -17.98 -5.81 -13.37
N LEU A 29 -18.03 -7.02 -13.94
CA LEU A 29 -18.80 -7.33 -15.14
C LEU A 29 -20.29 -6.91 -15.12
N PRO A 30 -21.05 -7.08 -14.02
CA PRO A 30 -22.49 -6.82 -14.02
C PRO A 30 -22.88 -5.35 -14.17
N ILE A 31 -21.98 -4.41 -13.85
CA ILE A 31 -22.28 -2.96 -13.81
C ILE A 31 -21.63 -2.16 -14.94
N LEU A 32 -20.89 -2.82 -15.84
CA LEU A 32 -20.10 -2.14 -16.88
C LEU A 32 -20.96 -1.35 -17.87
N THR A 33 -22.16 -1.84 -18.21
CA THR A 33 -23.05 -1.14 -19.15
C THR A 33 -23.51 0.19 -18.56
N GLU A 34 -23.90 0.20 -17.29
CA GLU A 34 -24.35 1.39 -16.59
C GLU A 34 -23.22 2.42 -16.43
N LEU A 35 -21.99 1.94 -16.16
CA LEU A 35 -20.80 2.79 -16.16
C LEU A 35 -20.53 3.39 -17.54
N ASP A 36 -20.63 2.59 -18.61
CA ASP A 36 -20.43 3.04 -19.99
C ASP A 36 -21.49 4.07 -20.45
N GLU A 37 -22.68 4.03 -19.85
CA GLU A 37 -23.79 4.95 -20.14
C GLU A 37 -23.89 6.15 -19.20
N ALA A 38 -22.99 6.25 -18.22
CA ALA A 38 -23.01 7.33 -17.24
C ALA A 38 -22.66 8.69 -17.87
N GLY A 39 -21.78 8.70 -18.89
CA GLY A 39 -21.28 9.91 -19.55
C GLY A 39 -19.88 10.35 -19.11
N TYR A 40 -19.10 9.46 -18.50
CA TYR A 40 -17.72 9.74 -18.09
C TYR A 40 -16.81 10.04 -19.29
N PHE A 41 -15.75 10.83 -19.05
CA PHE A 41 -14.68 11.07 -20.02
C PHE A 41 -13.81 9.83 -20.22
N SER A 42 -13.51 9.12 -19.12
CA SER A 42 -12.86 7.82 -19.16
C SER A 42 -13.20 6.98 -17.93
N LEU A 43 -13.03 5.67 -18.05
CA LEU A 43 -13.06 4.75 -16.92
C LEU A 43 -11.63 4.29 -16.68
N GLU A 44 -11.08 4.56 -15.50
CA GLU A 44 -9.80 4.01 -15.11
C GLU A 44 -10.01 2.59 -14.56
N VAL A 45 -9.54 1.59 -15.31
CA VAL A 45 -9.90 0.18 -15.08
C VAL A 45 -8.70 -0.76 -14.97
N TRP A 46 -7.49 -0.25 -15.23
CA TRP A 46 -6.30 -1.10 -15.38
C TRP A 46 -5.00 -0.39 -15.00
N GLY A 47 -3.90 -1.16 -14.91
CA GLY A 47 -2.61 -0.65 -14.47
C GLY A 47 -2.53 -0.44 -12.95
N GLY A 48 -1.56 0.34 -12.49
CA GLY A 48 -1.28 0.44 -11.06
C GLY A 48 -0.97 -0.93 -10.44
N ALA A 49 -1.61 -1.26 -9.31
CA ALA A 49 -1.38 -2.54 -8.63
C ALA A 49 -2.25 -3.70 -9.16
N THR A 50 -3.24 -3.44 -10.03
CA THR A 50 -4.20 -4.48 -10.44
C THR A 50 -3.52 -5.62 -11.18
N PHE A 51 -2.46 -5.35 -11.94
CA PHE A 51 -1.77 -6.37 -12.74
C PHE A 51 -1.12 -7.45 -11.86
N ASP A 52 -0.29 -7.04 -10.90
CA ASP A 52 0.34 -7.93 -9.91
C ASP A 52 -0.73 -8.65 -9.06
N VAL A 53 -1.72 -7.91 -8.56
CA VAL A 53 -2.74 -8.47 -7.66
C VAL A 53 -3.64 -9.51 -8.34
N CYS A 54 -4.00 -9.31 -9.62
CA CYS A 54 -4.74 -10.30 -10.40
C CYS A 54 -4.01 -11.65 -10.40
N LEU A 55 -2.72 -11.64 -10.77
CA LEU A 55 -1.90 -12.85 -10.87
C LEU A 55 -1.61 -13.46 -9.50
N ARG A 56 -1.18 -12.62 -8.54
CA ARG A 56 -0.63 -13.07 -7.26
C ARG A 56 -1.70 -13.55 -6.29
N PHE A 57 -2.85 -12.89 -6.26
CA PHE A 57 -3.82 -13.06 -5.17
C PHE A 57 -5.21 -13.47 -5.64
N LEU A 58 -5.66 -12.95 -6.78
CA LEU A 58 -7.02 -13.20 -7.24
C LEU A 58 -7.14 -14.48 -8.06
N GLY A 59 -6.02 -14.99 -8.59
CA GLY A 59 -6.03 -16.11 -9.52
C GLY A 59 -6.73 -15.73 -10.82
N GLU A 60 -6.47 -14.53 -11.32
CA GLU A 60 -7.08 -13.98 -12.53
C GLU A 60 -6.01 -13.49 -13.50
N ASP A 61 -6.23 -13.69 -14.81
CA ASP A 61 -5.39 -13.09 -15.84
C ASP A 61 -5.78 -11.60 -16.00
N PRO A 62 -4.87 -10.65 -15.73
CA PRO A 62 -5.17 -9.23 -15.88
C PRO A 62 -5.49 -8.84 -17.34
N TRP A 63 -4.94 -9.54 -18.33
CA TRP A 63 -5.24 -9.30 -19.74
C TRP A 63 -6.66 -9.73 -20.09
N GLU A 64 -7.12 -10.84 -19.52
CA GLU A 64 -8.49 -11.30 -19.69
C GLU A 64 -9.49 -10.35 -19.02
N ARG A 65 -9.17 -9.83 -17.83
CA ARG A 65 -9.95 -8.75 -17.21
C ARG A 65 -10.13 -7.57 -18.16
N LEU A 66 -9.03 -7.09 -18.77
CA LEU A 66 -9.09 -5.96 -19.70
C LEU A 66 -9.97 -6.27 -20.92
N ARG A 67 -9.78 -7.44 -21.54
CA ARG A 67 -10.60 -7.87 -22.70
C ARG A 67 -12.08 -7.97 -22.36
N GLN A 68 -12.42 -8.52 -21.19
CA GLN A 68 -13.81 -8.63 -20.77
C GLN A 68 -14.43 -7.25 -20.49
N ILE A 69 -13.68 -6.33 -19.89
CA ILE A 69 -14.15 -4.95 -19.70
C ILE A 69 -14.37 -4.27 -21.05
N LYS A 70 -13.39 -4.29 -21.96
CA LYS A 70 -13.52 -3.74 -23.32
C LYS A 70 -14.62 -4.42 -24.14
N SER A 71 -14.95 -5.67 -23.85
CA SER A 71 -16.04 -6.37 -24.52
C SER A 71 -17.41 -5.77 -24.21
N ARG A 72 -17.58 -5.10 -23.05
CA ARG A 72 -18.84 -4.49 -22.58
C ARG A 72 -18.85 -2.97 -22.62
N VAL A 73 -17.72 -2.32 -22.33
CA VAL A 73 -17.56 -0.86 -22.38
C VAL A 73 -17.18 -0.45 -23.79
N LYS A 74 -18.09 0.21 -24.51
CA LYS A 74 -17.94 0.57 -25.93
C LYS A 74 -17.92 2.07 -26.19
N LYS A 75 -18.56 2.86 -25.35
CA LYS A 75 -18.73 4.31 -25.54
C LYS A 75 -17.60 5.08 -24.85
N THR A 76 -17.20 4.63 -23.67
CA THR A 76 -16.29 5.33 -22.78
C THR A 76 -14.85 4.82 -22.95
N PRO A 77 -13.88 5.71 -23.20
CA PRO A 77 -12.46 5.34 -23.24
C PRO A 77 -11.98 4.64 -21.96
N LEU A 78 -11.23 3.56 -22.11
CA LEU A 78 -10.56 2.88 -21.00
C LEU A 78 -9.22 3.53 -20.72
N GLN A 79 -9.00 3.89 -19.47
CA GLN A 79 -7.77 4.49 -18.96
C GLN A 79 -6.99 3.50 -18.10
N MET A 80 -5.66 3.54 -18.19
CA MET A 80 -4.76 2.88 -17.26
C MET A 80 -3.75 3.82 -16.61
N LEU A 81 -3.24 3.42 -15.45
CA LEU A 81 -2.09 4.06 -14.81
C LEU A 81 -0.79 3.24 -15.08
N LEU A 82 0.23 3.90 -15.63
CA LEU A 82 1.53 3.33 -15.97
C LEU A 82 2.67 4.08 -15.28
N ARG A 83 3.55 3.35 -14.59
CA ARG A 83 4.72 3.86 -13.85
C ARG A 83 5.93 4.03 -14.76
N ALA A 84 5.81 4.84 -15.81
CA ALA A 84 6.92 5.13 -16.73
C ALA A 84 7.73 3.86 -17.10
N GLN A 85 9.05 3.89 -16.97
CA GLN A 85 9.95 2.76 -17.23
C GLN A 85 9.72 1.53 -16.32
N SER A 86 9.05 1.71 -15.18
CA SER A 86 8.67 0.62 -14.26
C SER A 86 7.34 -0.06 -14.63
N LEU A 87 6.60 0.47 -15.62
CA LEU A 87 5.35 -0.11 -16.13
C LEU A 87 4.31 -0.35 -15.01
N VAL A 88 4.05 -1.61 -14.67
CA VAL A 88 3.16 -2.04 -13.58
C VAL A 88 3.93 -2.77 -12.47
N GLY A 89 5.26 -2.80 -12.56
CA GLY A 89 6.17 -3.42 -11.59
C GLY A 89 6.82 -2.40 -10.64
N TYR A 90 7.96 -2.79 -10.06
CA TYR A 90 8.62 -2.09 -8.96
C TYR A 90 10.06 -1.64 -9.27
N GLN A 91 10.58 -2.01 -10.44
CA GLN A 91 11.91 -1.69 -10.95
C GLN A 91 11.81 -1.26 -12.42
N HIS A 92 12.87 -0.66 -12.97
CA HIS A 92 12.93 -0.35 -14.39
C HIS A 92 13.01 -1.62 -15.24
N TYR A 93 12.28 -1.64 -16.35
CA TYR A 93 12.35 -2.69 -17.35
C TYR A 93 13.12 -2.24 -18.59
N PRO A 94 13.75 -3.17 -19.32
CA PRO A 94 14.36 -2.89 -20.62
C PRO A 94 13.35 -2.30 -21.61
N ASP A 95 13.83 -1.48 -22.55
CA ASP A 95 12.95 -0.75 -23.46
C ASP A 95 12.11 -1.62 -24.39
N ASP A 96 12.59 -2.81 -24.78
CA ASP A 96 11.83 -3.75 -25.59
C ASP A 96 10.63 -4.32 -24.84
N VAL A 97 10.78 -4.60 -23.54
CA VAL A 97 9.69 -4.99 -22.65
C VAL A 97 8.66 -3.86 -22.50
N VAL A 98 9.12 -2.62 -22.32
CA VAL A 98 8.24 -1.43 -22.25
C VAL A 98 7.41 -1.26 -23.52
N ARG A 99 8.07 -1.32 -24.69
CA ARG A 99 7.38 -1.16 -25.98
C ARG A 99 6.36 -2.26 -26.21
N GLU A 100 6.69 -3.52 -25.91
CA GLU A 100 5.77 -4.64 -26.09
C GLU A 100 4.57 -4.54 -25.14
N PHE A 101 4.80 -4.27 -23.86
CA PHE A 101 3.73 -4.12 -22.87
C PHE A 101 2.74 -3.03 -23.26
N VAL A 102 3.24 -1.85 -23.66
CA VAL A 102 2.38 -0.73 -24.07
C VAL A 102 1.60 -1.08 -25.35
N THR A 103 2.26 -1.68 -26.34
CA THR A 103 1.62 -2.11 -27.59
C THR A 103 0.48 -3.09 -27.33
N LEU A 104 0.71 -4.11 -26.49
CA LEU A 104 -0.31 -5.10 -26.13
C LEU A 104 -1.43 -4.48 -25.27
N SER A 105 -1.13 -3.53 -24.40
CA SER A 105 -2.13 -2.82 -23.59
C SER A 105 -3.14 -2.09 -24.47
N VAL A 106 -2.67 -1.34 -25.47
CA VAL A 106 -3.53 -0.63 -26.42
C VAL A 106 -4.30 -1.60 -27.30
N LYS A 107 -3.62 -2.63 -27.84
CA LYS A 107 -4.26 -3.68 -28.65
C LYS A 107 -5.41 -4.38 -27.92
N ASN A 108 -5.29 -4.59 -26.61
CA ASN A 108 -6.32 -5.28 -25.80
C ASN A 108 -7.43 -4.35 -25.29
N GLY A 109 -7.32 -3.02 -25.49
CA GLY A 109 -8.46 -2.11 -25.31
C GLY A 109 -8.20 -0.83 -24.52
N ILE A 110 -6.97 -0.57 -24.08
CA ILE A 110 -6.64 0.71 -23.42
C ILE A 110 -6.60 1.84 -24.45
N ASP A 111 -7.34 2.91 -24.19
CA ASP A 111 -7.45 4.08 -25.05
C ASP A 111 -6.61 5.26 -24.51
N ILE A 112 -6.50 5.40 -23.18
CA ILE A 112 -5.75 6.46 -22.50
C ILE A 112 -4.70 5.83 -21.58
N ILE A 113 -3.43 6.24 -21.72
CA ILE A 113 -2.35 5.82 -20.82
C ILE A 113 -1.90 7.02 -20.01
N ARG A 114 -2.18 6.99 -18.71
CA ARG A 114 -1.64 7.94 -17.74
C ARG A 114 -0.24 7.49 -17.31
N ILE A 115 0.79 8.19 -17.78
CA ILE A 115 2.20 7.82 -17.55
C ILE A 115 2.79 8.76 -16.50
N PHE A 116 3.34 8.22 -15.42
CA PHE A 116 4.03 9.00 -14.39
C PHE A 116 5.35 8.34 -13.97
N ASP A 117 6.32 9.15 -13.57
CA ASP A 117 7.53 8.71 -12.90
C ASP A 117 7.50 9.14 -11.42
N SER A 118 7.95 8.28 -10.51
CA SER A 118 7.87 8.56 -9.06
C SER A 118 8.76 9.74 -8.61
N LEU A 119 9.80 10.06 -9.39
CA LEU A 119 10.73 11.16 -9.12
C LEU A 119 10.48 12.39 -10.00
N ASN A 120 9.44 12.35 -10.85
CA ASN A 120 9.25 13.30 -11.95
C ASN A 120 10.48 13.37 -12.89
N ASP A 121 11.25 12.28 -13.01
CA ASP A 121 12.37 12.20 -13.95
C ASP A 121 11.86 11.93 -15.36
N VAL A 122 11.73 13.01 -16.15
CA VAL A 122 11.23 13.00 -17.53
C VAL A 122 11.94 11.96 -18.41
N ARG A 123 13.22 11.65 -18.15
CA ARG A 123 13.99 10.67 -18.92
C ARG A 123 13.37 9.28 -18.88
N ASN A 124 12.78 8.90 -17.74
CA ASN A 124 12.10 7.60 -17.58
C ASN A 124 10.77 7.54 -18.33
N MET A 125 10.22 8.68 -18.75
CA MET A 125 8.92 8.77 -19.42
C MET A 125 9.01 8.74 -20.95
N VAL A 126 10.22 8.93 -21.52
CA VAL A 126 10.43 9.02 -22.98
C VAL A 126 9.91 7.77 -23.70
N VAL A 127 10.48 6.60 -23.42
CA VAL A 127 10.14 5.34 -24.11
C VAL A 127 8.67 4.92 -23.95
N PRO A 128 8.06 4.94 -22.74
CA PRO A 128 6.65 4.60 -22.61
C PRO A 128 5.72 5.60 -23.31
N MET A 129 6.04 6.91 -23.33
CA MET A 129 5.27 7.90 -24.08
C MET A 129 5.37 7.66 -25.59
N GLU A 130 6.57 7.45 -26.13
CA GLU A 130 6.79 7.12 -27.54
C GLU A 130 6.04 5.84 -27.95
N ALA A 131 6.13 4.79 -27.13
CA ALA A 131 5.44 3.53 -27.37
C ALA A 131 3.92 3.72 -27.40
N ALA A 132 3.38 4.52 -26.48
CA ALA A 132 1.95 4.79 -26.40
C ALA A 132 1.44 5.61 -27.59
N LYS A 133 2.18 6.66 -28.00
CA LYS A 133 1.88 7.43 -29.23
C LYS A 133 1.91 6.53 -30.46
N LYS A 134 2.94 5.68 -30.59
CA LYS A 134 3.08 4.76 -31.72
C LYS A 134 1.96 3.73 -31.78
N ALA A 135 1.50 3.26 -30.62
CA ALA A 135 0.37 2.33 -30.51
C ALA A 135 -1.00 2.99 -30.76
N GLY A 136 -1.06 4.33 -30.82
CA GLY A 136 -2.28 5.09 -31.10
C GLY A 136 -3.12 5.45 -29.86
N ALA A 137 -2.55 5.34 -28.66
CA ALA A 137 -3.23 5.75 -27.44
C ALA A 137 -3.12 7.27 -27.20
N HIS A 138 -4.08 7.82 -26.44
CA HIS A 138 -3.98 9.15 -25.87
C HIS A 138 -2.95 9.15 -24.73
N VAL A 139 -1.88 9.91 -24.90
CA VAL A 139 -0.80 10.01 -23.91
C VAL A 139 -1.13 11.09 -22.89
N GLN A 140 -1.47 10.67 -21.67
CA GLN A 140 -1.63 11.57 -20.54
C GLN A 140 -0.36 11.53 -19.68
N ALA A 141 0.54 12.49 -19.89
CA ALA A 141 1.73 12.59 -19.05
C ALA A 141 1.37 13.18 -17.68
N SER A 142 1.98 12.68 -16.62
CA SER A 142 1.65 13.06 -15.24
C SER A 142 2.82 13.66 -14.49
N VAL A 143 2.53 14.74 -13.77
CA VAL A 143 3.42 15.35 -12.77
C VAL A 143 2.92 14.94 -11.40
N VAL A 144 3.76 14.23 -10.64
CA VAL A 144 3.45 13.84 -9.25
C VAL A 144 3.62 15.06 -8.35
N TYR A 145 2.56 15.40 -7.61
CA TYR A 145 2.56 16.55 -6.72
C TYR A 145 3.03 16.18 -5.31
N THR A 146 3.85 17.04 -4.72
CA THR A 146 4.29 16.99 -3.32
C THR A 146 4.71 18.38 -2.82
N ILE A 147 5.11 18.50 -1.56
CA ILE A 147 5.55 19.77 -0.98
C ILE A 147 6.96 19.59 -0.39
N SER A 148 7.91 20.38 -0.87
CA SER A 148 9.24 20.49 -0.27
C SER A 148 9.93 21.79 -0.74
N PRO A 149 11.11 22.15 -0.20
CA PRO A 149 11.85 23.33 -0.64
C PRO A 149 12.17 23.39 -2.14
N VAL A 150 12.20 22.24 -2.83
CA VAL A 150 12.49 22.18 -4.28
C VAL A 150 11.24 22.13 -5.16
N HIS A 151 10.10 21.73 -4.62
CA HIS A 151 8.85 21.60 -5.37
C HIS A 151 8.11 22.94 -5.40
N THR A 152 8.51 23.79 -6.34
CA THR A 152 7.87 25.09 -6.59
C THR A 152 6.94 25.03 -7.80
N THR A 153 6.06 26.03 -7.94
CA THR A 153 5.25 26.19 -9.17
C THR A 153 6.12 26.24 -10.43
N LYS A 154 7.31 26.85 -10.36
CA LYS A 154 8.28 26.88 -11.46
C LYS A 154 8.78 25.46 -11.80
N HIS A 155 9.19 24.69 -10.79
CA HIS A 155 9.62 23.31 -10.98
C HIS A 155 8.53 22.46 -11.67
N TYR A 156 7.28 22.60 -11.25
CA TYR A 156 6.16 21.89 -11.88
C TYR A 156 5.92 22.34 -13.32
N LEU A 157 6.02 23.63 -13.62
CA LEU A 157 5.90 24.13 -14.99
C LEU A 157 7.02 23.60 -15.88
N GLU A 158 8.28 23.58 -15.40
CA GLU A 158 9.42 23.07 -16.16
C GLU A 158 9.22 21.59 -16.53
N THR A 159 8.87 20.75 -15.54
CA THR A 159 8.57 19.34 -15.78
C THR A 159 7.40 19.17 -16.75
N ALA A 160 6.31 19.92 -16.56
CA ALA A 160 5.13 19.84 -17.42
C ALA A 160 5.41 20.28 -18.86
N THR A 161 6.25 21.31 -19.04
CA THR A 161 6.68 21.81 -20.36
C THR A 161 7.49 20.74 -21.08
N ALA A 162 8.46 20.13 -20.41
CA ALA A 162 9.25 19.05 -20.99
C ALA A 162 8.36 17.85 -21.41
N LEU A 163 7.35 17.51 -20.61
CA LEU A 163 6.40 16.45 -20.97
C LEU A 163 5.49 16.83 -22.15
N ALA A 164 5.07 18.09 -22.25
CA ALA A 164 4.32 18.58 -23.42
C ALA A 164 5.17 18.55 -24.69
N GLU A 165 6.44 18.97 -24.62
CA GLU A 165 7.40 18.92 -25.72
C GLU A 165 7.71 17.48 -26.18
N LEU A 166 7.67 16.51 -25.27
CA LEU A 166 7.74 15.07 -25.60
C LEU A 166 6.48 14.53 -26.30
N GLY A 167 5.43 15.34 -26.47
CA GLY A 167 4.23 14.98 -27.22
C GLY A 167 3.07 14.44 -26.38
N ALA A 168 2.94 14.88 -25.12
CA ALA A 168 1.75 14.58 -24.32
C ALA A 168 0.48 15.20 -24.93
N ASP A 169 -0.59 14.42 -25.04
CA ASP A 169 -1.90 14.87 -25.52
C ASP A 169 -2.70 15.59 -24.41
N SER A 170 -2.41 15.27 -23.15
CA SER A 170 -2.91 15.98 -21.97
C SER A 170 -1.92 15.84 -20.82
N LEU A 171 -1.96 16.78 -19.88
CA LEU A 171 -1.20 16.71 -18.64
C LEU A 171 -2.10 16.33 -17.48
N CYS A 172 -1.63 15.48 -16.56
CA CYS A 172 -2.29 15.20 -15.29
C CYS A 172 -1.44 15.65 -14.11
N ILE A 173 -2.01 16.45 -13.21
CA ILE A 173 -1.42 16.70 -11.89
C ILE A 173 -1.90 15.59 -10.95
N LYS A 174 -0.97 14.74 -10.51
CA LYS A 174 -1.26 13.58 -9.67
C LYS A 174 -0.92 13.87 -8.21
N ASP A 175 -1.92 14.29 -7.45
CA ASP A 175 -1.84 14.47 -5.99
C ASP A 175 -2.25 13.18 -5.26
N MET A 176 -1.31 12.24 -5.20
CA MET A 176 -1.51 10.92 -4.59
C MET A 176 -1.76 10.98 -3.07
N ALA A 177 -1.32 12.05 -2.41
CA ALA A 177 -1.38 12.20 -0.95
C ALA A 177 -2.47 13.21 -0.50
N GLY A 178 -3.19 13.85 -1.43
CA GLY A 178 -4.23 14.83 -1.11
C GLY A 178 -3.67 16.11 -0.46
N LEU A 179 -2.47 16.55 -0.88
CA LEU A 179 -1.74 17.70 -0.34
C LEU A 179 -2.04 19.02 -1.06
N LEU A 180 -2.61 18.97 -2.27
CA LEU A 180 -2.83 20.14 -3.11
C LEU A 180 -4.00 20.95 -2.56
N THR A 181 -3.67 22.13 -2.01
CA THR A 181 -4.68 23.06 -1.47
C THR A 181 -5.46 23.73 -2.60
N PRO A 182 -6.70 24.22 -2.33
CA PRO A 182 -7.50 24.89 -3.36
C PRO A 182 -6.81 26.10 -4.01
N ILE A 183 -6.13 26.92 -3.23
CA ILE A 183 -5.43 28.11 -3.75
C ILE A 183 -4.23 27.70 -4.62
N LYS A 184 -3.45 26.70 -4.19
CA LYS A 184 -2.32 26.21 -4.97
C LYS A 184 -2.75 25.52 -6.25
N ALA A 185 -3.89 24.81 -6.24
CA ALA A 185 -4.49 24.28 -7.46
C ALA A 185 -4.87 25.38 -8.43
N TYR A 186 -5.53 26.45 -7.96
CA TYR A 186 -5.88 27.58 -8.82
C TYR A 186 -4.64 28.21 -9.48
N GLU A 187 -3.61 28.50 -8.69
CA GLU A 187 -2.36 29.11 -9.17
C GLU A 187 -1.65 28.21 -10.20
N LEU A 188 -1.45 26.92 -9.85
CA LEU A 188 -0.72 25.98 -10.68
C LEU A 188 -1.47 25.72 -11.99
N ILE A 189 -2.78 25.45 -11.94
CA ILE A 189 -3.56 25.12 -13.12
C ILE A 189 -3.70 26.34 -14.04
N SER A 190 -3.90 27.55 -13.49
CA SER A 190 -3.94 28.78 -14.29
C SER A 190 -2.65 28.96 -15.08
N LEU A 191 -1.49 28.71 -14.44
CA LEU A 191 -0.19 28.78 -15.08
C LEU A 191 -0.06 27.71 -16.19
N LEU A 192 -0.36 26.46 -15.88
CA LEU A 192 -0.24 25.36 -16.85
C LEU A 192 -1.16 25.55 -18.06
N LYS A 193 -2.40 26.00 -17.85
CA LYS A 193 -3.34 26.29 -18.94
C LYS A 193 -2.85 27.41 -19.84
N LYS A 194 -2.23 28.44 -19.25
CA LYS A 194 -1.68 29.57 -20.01
C LYS A 194 -0.49 29.15 -20.87
N GLU A 195 0.41 28.32 -20.34
CA GLU A 195 1.70 28.05 -21.00
C GLU A 195 1.68 26.83 -21.93
N LEU A 196 0.85 25.80 -21.66
CA LEU A 196 0.96 24.50 -22.37
C LEU A 196 -0.02 24.29 -23.53
N GLY A 197 -1.20 24.93 -23.51
CA GLY A 197 -2.21 24.77 -24.58
C GLY A 197 -2.86 23.38 -24.70
N ILE A 198 -2.53 22.42 -23.84
CA ILE A 198 -3.12 21.07 -23.80
C ILE A 198 -4.18 20.93 -22.68
N MET A 199 -4.93 19.82 -22.68
CA MET A 199 -5.89 19.54 -21.60
C MET A 199 -5.17 19.29 -20.28
N ILE A 200 -5.72 19.81 -19.19
CA ILE A 200 -5.22 19.62 -17.83
C ILE A 200 -6.22 18.76 -17.05
N HIS A 201 -5.74 17.64 -16.56
CA HIS A 201 -6.45 16.70 -15.71
C HIS A 201 -5.94 16.87 -14.27
N LEU A 202 -6.83 16.95 -13.29
CA LEU A 202 -6.46 16.91 -11.87
C LEU A 202 -6.92 15.62 -11.19
N HIS A 203 -5.96 14.87 -10.65
CA HIS A 203 -6.19 13.70 -9.82
C HIS A 203 -5.83 14.03 -8.37
N SER A 204 -6.74 13.83 -7.43
CA SER A 204 -6.46 14.01 -6.00
C SER A 204 -7.17 12.96 -5.15
N HIS A 205 -6.46 12.45 -4.15
CA HIS A 205 -7.05 11.64 -3.08
C HIS A 205 -7.78 12.54 -2.07
N TYR A 206 -8.76 11.99 -1.35
CA TYR A 206 -9.66 12.70 -0.44
C TYR A 206 -9.28 12.53 1.04
N ILE A 207 -8.06 12.08 1.32
CA ILE A 207 -7.62 11.65 2.65
C ILE A 207 -7.82 12.74 3.70
N GLY A 208 -7.43 13.97 3.39
CA GLY A 208 -7.61 15.13 4.27
C GLY A 208 -8.84 16.00 3.95
N GLY A 209 -9.75 15.53 3.10
CA GLY A 209 -11.03 16.21 2.80
C GLY A 209 -10.96 17.45 1.90
N MET A 210 -9.77 17.89 1.46
CA MET A 210 -9.63 19.13 0.68
C MET A 210 -10.02 18.98 -0.80
N ALA A 211 -9.99 17.77 -1.37
CA ALA A 211 -9.97 17.63 -2.82
C ALA A 211 -11.21 18.16 -3.55
N VAL A 212 -12.40 18.17 -2.93
CA VAL A 212 -13.60 18.80 -3.53
C VAL A 212 -13.38 20.31 -3.69
N GLY A 213 -12.86 20.99 -2.65
CA GLY A 213 -12.49 22.40 -2.74
C GLY A 213 -11.38 22.64 -3.77
N THR A 214 -10.42 21.72 -3.84
CA THR A 214 -9.35 21.73 -4.84
C THR A 214 -9.90 21.60 -6.26
N TYR A 215 -10.89 20.74 -6.50
CA TYR A 215 -11.53 20.56 -7.79
C TYR A 215 -12.35 21.78 -8.22
N LEU A 216 -13.08 22.42 -7.30
CA LEU A 216 -13.80 23.66 -7.59
C LEU A 216 -12.84 24.76 -8.06
N LYS A 217 -11.74 24.97 -7.34
CA LYS A 217 -10.72 25.96 -7.71
C LYS A 217 -9.93 25.58 -8.96
N ALA A 218 -9.70 24.29 -9.20
CA ALA A 218 -9.11 23.80 -10.43
C ALA A 218 -9.99 24.10 -11.66
N ALA A 219 -11.31 23.88 -11.55
CA ALA A 219 -12.25 24.19 -12.61
C ALA A 219 -12.29 25.69 -12.91
N GLU A 220 -12.34 26.55 -11.88
CA GLU A 220 -12.23 28.01 -12.05
C GLU A 220 -10.93 28.44 -12.76
N ALA A 221 -9.83 27.72 -12.54
CA ALA A 221 -8.54 27.94 -13.19
C ALA A 221 -8.44 27.34 -14.62
N GLY A 222 -9.47 26.64 -15.06
CA GLY A 222 -9.56 26.06 -16.42
C GLY A 222 -9.09 24.62 -16.54
N ALA A 223 -9.07 23.84 -15.46
CA ALA A 223 -8.94 22.38 -15.55
C ALA A 223 -10.03 21.81 -16.47
N ASP A 224 -9.70 20.76 -17.21
CA ASP A 224 -10.61 20.13 -18.17
C ASP A 224 -11.26 18.86 -17.60
N ILE A 225 -10.52 18.12 -16.78
CA ILE A 225 -10.93 16.80 -16.27
C ILE A 225 -10.54 16.64 -14.79
N ILE A 226 -11.38 15.97 -14.00
CA ILE A 226 -11.11 15.56 -12.62
C ILE A 226 -11.44 14.09 -12.38
N ASP A 227 -10.73 13.45 -11.45
CA ASP A 227 -10.96 12.05 -11.06
C ASP A 227 -11.91 11.93 -9.86
N THR A 228 -12.87 11.01 -9.93
CA THR A 228 -13.82 10.70 -8.84
C THR A 228 -14.05 9.20 -8.71
N ALA A 229 -14.63 8.77 -7.60
CA ALA A 229 -15.09 7.40 -7.40
C ALA A 229 -16.57 7.36 -6.99
N SER A 230 -17.26 6.24 -7.21
CA SER A 230 -18.61 6.06 -6.68
C SER A 230 -18.61 6.05 -5.15
N VAL A 231 -19.63 6.67 -4.52
CA VAL A 231 -19.70 6.88 -3.07
C VAL A 231 -19.35 5.68 -2.17
N PRO A 232 -19.67 4.39 -2.49
CA PRO A 232 -19.30 3.28 -1.63
C PRO A 232 -17.80 2.99 -1.57
N LEU A 233 -17.05 3.42 -2.59
CA LEU A 233 -15.60 3.31 -2.70
C LEU A 233 -14.88 4.66 -2.68
N ALA A 234 -15.57 5.76 -2.38
CA ALA A 234 -14.97 7.08 -2.24
C ALA A 234 -14.44 7.33 -0.82
N PHE A 235 -14.00 8.56 -0.56
CA PHE A 235 -13.54 9.07 0.75
C PHE A 235 -12.23 8.46 1.26
N GLY A 236 -11.71 9.02 2.37
CA GLY A 236 -10.49 8.55 3.01
C GLY A 236 -9.34 8.48 2.02
N ALA A 237 -8.63 7.36 1.99
CA ALA A 237 -7.55 7.14 1.04
C ALA A 237 -7.99 7.05 -0.44
N SER A 238 -9.28 7.12 -0.77
CA SER A 238 -9.80 7.08 -2.15
C SER A 238 -10.06 8.49 -2.71
N GLN A 239 -10.69 8.59 -3.88
CA GLN A 239 -11.07 9.83 -4.55
C GLN A 239 -12.37 10.43 -3.96
N PRO A 240 -12.68 11.70 -4.27
CA PRO A 240 -13.98 12.29 -3.92
C PRO A 240 -15.16 11.52 -4.53
N PRO A 241 -16.30 11.44 -3.81
CA PRO A 241 -17.51 10.82 -4.34
C PRO A 241 -18.06 11.62 -5.52
N VAL A 242 -18.23 10.94 -6.66
CA VAL A 242 -18.73 11.53 -7.91
C VAL A 242 -20.08 12.23 -7.71
N GLU A 243 -20.96 11.69 -6.89
CA GLU A 243 -22.28 12.23 -6.62
C GLU A 243 -22.20 13.61 -5.94
N THR A 244 -21.24 13.78 -5.03
CA THR A 244 -21.02 15.07 -4.34
C THR A 244 -20.39 16.07 -5.29
N VAL A 245 -19.39 15.63 -6.07
CA VAL A 245 -18.70 16.50 -7.03
C VAL A 245 -19.67 17.00 -8.09
N VAL A 246 -20.49 16.11 -8.68
CA VAL A 246 -21.51 16.49 -9.67
C VAL A 246 -22.51 17.47 -9.05
N ARG A 247 -23.00 17.22 -7.83
CA ARG A 247 -23.92 18.15 -7.17
C ARG A 247 -23.27 19.52 -6.91
N ALA A 248 -21.99 19.56 -6.56
CA ALA A 248 -21.27 20.81 -6.33
C ALA A 248 -21.13 21.67 -7.60
N PHE A 249 -21.15 21.06 -8.80
CA PHE A 249 -21.03 21.78 -10.08
C PHE A 249 -22.36 22.14 -10.76
N GLN A 250 -23.49 21.55 -10.39
CA GLN A 250 -24.81 21.68 -11.06
C GLN A 250 -25.38 23.11 -11.18
N GLU A 251 -24.84 24.07 -10.43
CA GLU A 251 -25.31 25.46 -10.41
C GLU A 251 -24.20 26.43 -10.86
N THR A 252 -23.17 25.90 -11.51
CA THR A 252 -21.99 26.64 -11.98
C THR A 252 -21.85 26.55 -13.50
N GLU A 253 -20.98 27.37 -14.09
CA GLU A 253 -20.66 27.27 -15.53
C GLU A 253 -19.93 25.97 -15.93
N PHE A 254 -19.52 25.20 -14.93
CA PHE A 254 -18.79 23.94 -15.02
C PHE A 254 -19.68 22.70 -14.83
N ASP A 255 -21.01 22.83 -14.80
CA ASP A 255 -21.93 21.68 -14.68
C ASP A 255 -21.50 20.53 -15.60
N THR A 256 -21.35 19.34 -15.02
CA THR A 256 -20.84 18.15 -15.71
C THR A 256 -21.85 17.53 -16.66
N GLY A 257 -23.16 17.83 -16.47
CA GLY A 257 -24.25 17.19 -17.20
C GLY A 257 -24.50 15.73 -16.82
N LEU A 258 -23.79 15.17 -15.83
CA LEU A 258 -24.01 13.79 -15.38
C LEU A 258 -25.30 13.64 -14.58
N SER A 259 -25.99 12.52 -14.79
CA SER A 259 -27.25 12.24 -14.09
C SER A 259 -26.99 11.65 -12.70
N LEU A 260 -27.27 12.42 -11.65
CA LEU A 260 -27.24 11.92 -10.25
C LEU A 260 -28.08 10.64 -10.07
N ARG A 261 -29.21 10.51 -10.79
CA ARG A 261 -30.04 9.29 -10.74
C ARG A 261 -29.29 8.06 -11.23
N LYS A 262 -28.53 8.16 -12.34
CA LYS A 262 -27.70 7.06 -12.85
C LYS A 262 -26.54 6.76 -11.89
N LEU A 263 -25.89 7.80 -11.37
CA LEU A 263 -24.79 7.64 -10.42
C LEU A 263 -25.22 6.93 -9.13
N PHE A 264 -26.36 7.32 -8.54
CA PHE A 264 -26.90 6.62 -7.38
C PHE A 264 -27.35 5.18 -7.68
N HIS A 265 -27.68 4.85 -8.93
CA HIS A 265 -27.95 3.46 -9.32
C HIS A 265 -26.66 2.63 -9.31
N ILE A 266 -25.58 3.15 -9.88
CA ILE A 266 -24.24 2.56 -9.83
C ILE A 266 -23.76 2.39 -8.38
N ALA A 267 -23.93 3.42 -7.55
CA ALA A 267 -23.59 3.38 -6.14
C ALA A 267 -24.33 2.28 -5.37
N LYS A 268 -25.61 2.01 -5.69
CA LYS A 268 -26.36 0.93 -5.02
C LYS A 268 -25.74 -0.44 -5.31
N TYR A 269 -25.27 -0.67 -6.52
CA TYR A 269 -24.56 -1.90 -6.88
C TYR A 269 -23.30 -2.07 -6.03
N PHE A 270 -22.43 -1.06 -6.03
CA PHE A 270 -21.17 -1.12 -5.28
C PHE A 270 -21.37 -1.18 -3.77
N GLU A 271 -22.44 -0.58 -3.23
CA GLU A 271 -22.77 -0.71 -1.81
C GLU A 271 -23.21 -2.12 -1.44
N ALA A 272 -23.99 -2.78 -2.30
CA ALA A 272 -24.37 -4.18 -2.11
C ALA A 272 -23.14 -5.09 -2.20
N LEU A 273 -22.28 -4.89 -3.22
CA LEU A 273 -21.03 -5.62 -3.37
C LEU A 273 -20.15 -5.50 -2.13
N ARG A 274 -19.96 -4.25 -1.65
CA ARG A 274 -19.15 -3.95 -0.46
C ARG A 274 -19.64 -4.75 0.75
N LYS A 275 -20.95 -4.74 1.01
CA LYS A 275 -21.55 -5.50 2.13
C LYS A 275 -21.37 -7.01 1.95
N ASN A 276 -21.69 -7.53 0.76
CA ASN A 276 -21.65 -8.96 0.48
C ASN A 276 -20.24 -9.55 0.57
N ARG A 277 -19.22 -8.78 0.21
CA ARG A 277 -17.80 -9.20 0.26
C ARG A 277 -17.07 -8.77 1.54
N GLY A 278 -17.77 -8.18 2.51
CA GLY A 278 -17.18 -7.71 3.77
C GLY A 278 -16.14 -6.60 3.60
N PHE A 279 -16.29 -5.76 2.57
CA PHE A 279 -15.40 -4.62 2.35
C PHE A 279 -15.79 -3.43 3.22
N GLU A 280 -14.80 -2.61 3.58
CA GLU A 280 -15.00 -1.41 4.38
C GLU A 280 -15.26 -0.18 3.49
N ARG A 281 -15.88 0.85 4.08
CA ARG A 281 -16.01 2.15 3.43
C ARG A 281 -14.72 2.96 3.65
N GLY A 282 -14.44 3.89 2.73
CA GLY A 282 -13.43 4.90 2.97
C GLY A 282 -13.85 5.79 4.14
N ILE A 283 -12.95 5.96 5.10
CA ILE A 283 -13.09 6.87 6.22
C ILE A 283 -11.81 7.70 6.35
N THR A 284 -11.97 8.95 6.76
CA THR A 284 -10.84 9.82 7.13
C THR A 284 -10.68 9.74 8.64
N ARG A 285 -9.59 9.13 9.11
CA ARG A 285 -9.24 9.06 10.53
C ARG A 285 -8.35 10.23 10.91
N ILE A 286 -8.22 10.52 12.21
CA ILE A 286 -7.29 11.53 12.72
C ILE A 286 -5.86 11.21 12.26
N SER A 287 -5.45 9.94 12.34
CA SER A 287 -4.14 9.47 11.86
C SER A 287 -3.91 9.76 10.38
N ASP A 288 -4.96 9.70 9.56
CA ASP A 288 -4.87 9.92 8.12
C ASP A 288 -4.70 11.42 7.81
N MET A 289 -5.37 12.29 8.57
CA MET A 289 -5.25 13.75 8.42
C MET A 289 -3.88 14.30 8.82
N ARG A 290 -3.10 13.55 9.62
CA ARG A 290 -1.71 13.92 9.94
C ARG A 290 -0.81 13.95 8.70
N VAL A 291 -1.27 13.45 7.55
CA VAL A 291 -0.61 13.68 6.25
C VAL A 291 -0.31 15.15 5.97
N PHE A 292 -1.06 16.11 6.53
CA PHE A 292 -0.76 17.54 6.40
C PHE A 292 0.47 17.99 7.18
N GLU A 293 0.83 17.26 8.24
CA GLU A 293 2.00 17.52 9.07
C GLU A 293 3.24 16.82 8.47
N HIS A 294 3.15 15.50 8.27
CA HIS A 294 4.32 14.68 7.90
C HIS A 294 4.40 14.31 6.41
N GLN A 295 3.36 14.61 5.61
CA GLN A 295 3.28 14.31 4.16
C GLN A 295 3.42 12.83 3.79
N VAL A 296 3.19 11.92 4.74
CA VAL A 296 3.23 10.47 4.53
C VAL A 296 1.84 10.00 4.13
N PRO A 297 1.66 9.38 2.95
CA PRO A 297 0.34 8.91 2.52
C PRO A 297 -0.27 7.90 3.52
N GLY A 298 -1.59 7.91 3.70
CA GLY A 298 -2.26 7.06 4.70
C GLY A 298 -1.96 5.56 4.56
N GLY A 299 -1.93 5.02 3.33
CA GLY A 299 -1.57 3.63 3.09
C GLY A 299 -0.13 3.27 3.47
N MET A 300 0.78 4.25 3.48
CA MET A 300 2.14 4.08 3.99
C MET A 300 2.13 4.07 5.53
N ILE A 301 1.34 4.92 6.19
CA ILE A 301 1.21 4.91 7.66
C ILE A 301 0.69 3.57 8.16
N SER A 302 -0.37 3.02 7.55
CA SER A 302 -0.91 1.72 7.97
C SER A 302 0.12 0.60 7.83
N ASN A 303 0.94 0.65 6.78
CA ASN A 303 2.02 -0.32 6.60
C ASN A 303 3.11 -0.13 7.66
N LEU A 304 3.54 1.11 7.94
CA LEU A 304 4.51 1.41 8.99
C LEU A 304 4.03 0.94 10.37
N VAL A 305 2.74 1.14 10.69
CA VAL A 305 2.13 0.66 11.94
C VAL A 305 2.21 -0.85 12.03
N SER A 306 1.77 -1.58 10.99
CA SER A 306 1.87 -3.05 10.96
C SER A 306 3.31 -3.53 11.11
N GLN A 307 4.27 -2.85 10.47
CA GLN A 307 5.69 -3.18 10.55
C GLN A 307 6.24 -2.96 11.97
N LEU A 308 5.84 -1.88 12.64
CA LEU A 308 6.25 -1.62 14.02
C LEU A 308 5.58 -2.60 15.01
N GLU A 309 4.32 -2.97 14.78
CA GLU A 309 3.62 -3.99 15.58
C GLU A 309 4.32 -5.35 15.48
N GLU A 310 4.71 -5.78 14.27
CA GLU A 310 5.47 -7.02 14.04
C GLU A 310 6.83 -7.02 14.76
N GLN A 311 7.45 -5.85 14.93
CA GLN A 311 8.72 -5.68 15.66
C GLN A 311 8.51 -5.41 17.16
N GLY A 312 7.27 -5.39 17.65
CA GLY A 312 6.94 -5.09 19.05
C GLY A 312 7.31 -3.66 19.48
N ALA A 313 7.34 -2.70 18.53
CA ALA A 313 7.85 -1.35 18.71
C ALA A 313 6.84 -0.26 18.29
N LEU A 314 5.54 -0.53 18.40
CA LEU A 314 4.47 0.39 17.98
C LEU A 314 4.56 1.76 18.68
N GLU A 315 5.03 1.80 19.92
CA GLU A 315 5.26 3.02 20.70
C GLU A 315 6.27 3.97 20.04
N ARG A 316 7.15 3.47 19.16
CA ARG A 316 8.14 4.26 18.42
C ARG A 316 7.57 4.96 17.18
N ILE A 317 6.27 4.84 16.88
CA ILE A 317 5.66 5.43 15.67
C ILE A 317 5.90 6.94 15.55
N HIS A 318 5.88 7.67 16.66
CA HIS A 318 6.14 9.11 16.66
C HIS A 318 7.56 9.44 16.20
N ASP A 319 8.55 8.71 16.71
CA ASP A 319 9.96 8.86 16.30
C ASP A 319 10.14 8.56 14.81
N VAL A 320 9.44 7.55 14.28
CA VAL A 320 9.48 7.22 12.84
C VAL A 320 8.89 8.36 12.00
N LEU A 321 7.75 8.92 12.42
CA LEU A 321 7.12 10.04 11.70
C LEU A 321 7.99 11.31 11.71
N GLU A 322 8.80 11.53 12.75
CA GLU A 322 9.79 12.61 12.80
C GLU A 322 11.06 12.33 11.99
N GLU A 323 11.43 11.06 11.82
CA GLU A 323 12.60 10.64 11.06
C GLU A 323 12.36 10.66 9.55
N ILE A 324 11.15 10.34 9.09
CA ILE A 324 10.80 10.30 7.67
C ILE A 324 11.13 11.60 6.92
N PRO A 325 10.76 12.82 7.39
CA PRO A 325 11.12 14.06 6.72
C PRO A 325 12.64 14.29 6.62
N LYS A 326 13.42 13.81 7.60
CA LYS A 326 14.89 13.94 7.61
C LYS A 326 15.52 13.04 6.55
N VAL A 327 15.13 11.76 6.54
CA VAL A 327 15.56 10.80 5.50
C VAL A 327 15.14 11.30 4.11
N ARG A 328 13.91 11.78 3.96
CA ARG A 328 13.42 12.34 2.69
C ARG A 328 14.28 13.52 2.22
N ALA A 329 14.66 14.43 3.11
CA ALA A 329 15.51 15.56 2.76
C ALA A 329 16.91 15.11 2.32
N GLU A 330 17.51 14.16 3.04
CA GLU A 330 18.83 13.60 2.74
C GLU A 330 18.88 12.83 1.43
N LEU A 331 17.78 12.17 1.07
CA LEU A 331 17.62 11.47 -0.20
C LEU A 331 17.20 12.39 -1.36
N GLY A 332 17.29 13.71 -1.21
CA GLY A 332 17.04 14.65 -2.32
C GLY A 332 15.55 14.95 -2.57
N TYR A 333 14.73 14.88 -1.52
CA TYR A 333 13.30 15.20 -1.52
C TYR A 333 12.44 14.41 -2.53
N PRO A 334 12.53 13.08 -2.66
CA PRO A 334 11.60 12.35 -3.53
C PRO A 334 10.13 12.61 -3.14
N PRO A 335 9.21 12.71 -4.10
CA PRO A 335 7.77 12.58 -3.83
C PRO A 335 7.51 11.22 -3.16
N LEU A 336 6.74 11.16 -2.07
CA LEU A 336 6.49 9.89 -1.37
C LEU A 336 5.38 9.09 -2.06
N VAL A 337 5.72 8.46 -3.18
CA VAL A 337 4.85 7.55 -3.95
C VAL A 337 5.59 6.23 -4.18
N THR A 338 4.89 5.13 -4.44
CA THR A 338 5.56 3.84 -4.72
C THR A 338 6.53 3.97 -5.91
N PRO A 339 7.79 3.51 -5.77
CA PRO A 339 8.38 2.78 -4.64
C PRO A 339 9.06 3.66 -3.57
N THR A 340 9.31 4.94 -3.85
CA THR A 340 10.06 5.86 -2.97
C THR A 340 9.45 6.06 -1.57
N SER A 341 8.14 5.96 -1.41
CA SER A 341 7.49 5.96 -0.09
C SER A 341 8.02 4.84 0.82
N GLN A 342 8.15 3.62 0.28
CA GLN A 342 8.64 2.46 1.02
C GLN A 342 10.14 2.59 1.32
N ILE A 343 10.92 3.09 0.35
CA ILE A 343 12.37 3.33 0.52
C ILE A 343 12.64 4.28 1.69
N VAL A 344 11.98 5.45 1.70
CA VAL A 344 12.12 6.43 2.78
C VAL A 344 11.57 5.90 4.10
N GLY A 345 10.39 5.27 4.06
CA GLY A 345 9.71 4.74 5.25
C GLY A 345 10.51 3.68 5.99
N THR A 346 10.97 2.66 5.28
CA THR A 346 11.75 1.58 5.88
C THR A 346 13.06 2.09 6.44
N GLN A 347 13.77 2.96 5.71
CA GLN A 347 15.02 3.53 6.24
C GLN A 347 14.78 4.31 7.53
N ALA A 348 13.67 5.07 7.62
CA ALA A 348 13.32 5.78 8.84
C ALA A 348 13.01 4.82 10.00
N VAL A 349 12.27 3.73 9.76
CA VAL A 349 12.03 2.68 10.76
C VAL A 349 13.35 2.08 11.25
N LEU A 350 14.25 1.71 10.34
CA LEU A 350 15.54 1.12 10.71
C LEU A 350 16.44 2.09 11.49
N ASN A 351 16.46 3.38 11.11
CA ASN A 351 17.18 4.40 11.87
C ASN A 351 16.68 4.49 13.32
N VAL A 352 15.36 4.42 13.51
CA VAL A 352 14.70 4.52 14.82
C VAL A 352 14.90 3.26 15.67
N LEU A 353 14.73 2.08 15.08
CA LEU A 353 14.86 0.80 15.79
C LEU A 353 16.31 0.50 16.19
N THR A 354 17.27 0.79 15.30
CA THR A 354 18.70 0.58 15.60
C THR A 354 19.29 1.65 16.52
N GLY A 355 18.59 2.78 16.70
CA GLY A 355 19.11 3.95 17.42
C GLY A 355 20.26 4.69 16.71
N ALA A 356 20.59 4.29 15.48
CA ALA A 356 21.72 4.84 14.72
C ALA A 356 21.34 5.03 13.23
N ARG A 357 21.38 6.29 12.77
CA ARG A 357 20.96 6.64 11.40
C ARG A 357 21.87 5.97 10.37
N TYR A 358 21.29 5.26 9.40
CA TYR A 358 21.99 4.53 8.34
C TYR A 358 23.02 3.52 8.86
N LYS A 359 22.81 2.92 10.05
CA LYS A 359 23.60 1.75 10.48
C LYS A 359 23.28 0.53 9.61
N LEU A 360 21.99 0.33 9.34
CA LEU A 360 21.49 -0.69 8.42
C LEU A 360 20.80 0.01 7.26
N VAL A 361 21.14 -0.40 6.05
CA VAL A 361 20.64 0.23 4.82
C VAL A 361 20.14 -0.85 3.86
N PRO A 362 18.82 -0.94 3.62
CA PRO A 362 18.23 -1.91 2.70
C PRO A 362 18.76 -1.78 1.28
N GLY A 363 18.71 -2.87 0.52
CA GLY A 363 19.17 -2.92 -0.87
C GLY A 363 18.47 -1.89 -1.77
N GLU A 364 17.18 -1.62 -1.54
CA GLU A 364 16.40 -0.63 -2.30
C GLU A 364 16.84 0.80 -2.02
N VAL A 365 17.27 1.10 -0.79
CA VAL A 365 17.87 2.40 -0.43
C VAL A 365 19.25 2.54 -1.08
N LYS A 366 20.09 1.49 -1.02
CA LYS A 366 21.36 1.44 -1.76
C LYS A 366 21.12 1.66 -3.26
N GLY A 367 20.13 0.98 -3.85
CA GLY A 367 19.77 1.09 -5.26
C GLY A 367 19.25 2.48 -5.65
N TYR A 368 18.48 3.12 -4.78
CA TYR A 368 18.06 4.51 -4.93
C TYR A 368 19.25 5.46 -5.01
N VAL A 369 20.18 5.34 -4.06
CA VAL A 369 21.38 6.18 -3.99
C VAL A 369 22.34 5.91 -5.16
N ARG A 370 22.40 4.68 -5.68
CA ARG A 370 23.09 4.33 -6.93
C ARG A 370 22.42 4.90 -8.20
N GLY A 371 21.24 5.51 -8.09
CA GLY A 371 20.49 6.09 -9.20
C GLY A 371 19.67 5.09 -10.00
N LEU A 372 19.44 3.87 -9.51
CA LEU A 372 18.72 2.80 -10.25
C LEU A 372 17.23 3.11 -10.49
N TYR A 373 16.68 4.10 -9.79
CA TYR A 373 15.28 4.55 -9.90
C TYR A 373 15.12 5.85 -10.69
N GLY A 374 16.22 6.46 -11.14
CA GLY A 374 16.22 7.78 -11.79
C GLY A 374 16.84 8.87 -10.93
N ARG A 375 16.77 10.11 -11.41
CA ARG A 375 17.38 11.28 -10.76
C ARG A 375 16.41 11.90 -9.74
N PRO A 376 16.84 12.08 -8.47
CA PRO A 376 16.03 12.77 -7.47
C PRO A 376 15.80 14.25 -7.81
N PRO A 377 14.73 14.88 -7.30
CA PRO A 377 14.44 16.31 -7.52
C PRO A 377 15.55 17.25 -7.04
N ALA A 378 16.27 16.87 -5.99
CA ALA A 378 17.43 17.57 -5.45
C ALA A 378 18.63 16.63 -5.32
N PRO A 379 19.87 17.15 -5.26
CA PRO A 379 21.03 16.33 -4.95
C PRO A 379 20.87 15.58 -3.63
N ILE A 380 21.27 14.31 -3.61
CA ILE A 380 21.39 13.52 -2.37
C ILE A 380 22.49 14.15 -1.51
N ASN A 381 22.31 14.12 -0.19
CA ASN A 381 23.34 14.57 0.74
C ASN A 381 24.62 13.74 0.55
N VAL A 382 25.74 14.42 0.31
CA VAL A 382 27.03 13.79 -0.04
C VAL A 382 27.55 12.87 1.06
N GLU A 383 27.39 13.25 2.34
CA GLU A 383 27.82 12.43 3.47
C GLU A 383 26.97 11.16 3.59
N ILE A 384 25.66 11.29 3.36
CA ILE A 384 24.73 10.15 3.36
C ILE A 384 24.97 9.24 2.17
N GLN A 385 25.21 9.79 0.98
CA GLN A 385 25.60 8.99 -0.20
C GLN A 385 26.86 8.18 0.11
N LYS A 386 27.91 8.83 0.60
CA LYS A 386 29.16 8.15 0.94
C LYS A 386 28.98 7.10 2.04
N LYS A 387 28.08 7.34 3.00
CA LYS A 387 27.74 6.37 4.04
C LYS A 387 27.02 5.13 3.50
N ILE A 388 26.23 5.28 2.43
CA ILE A 388 25.39 4.20 1.89
C ILE A 388 26.13 3.38 0.80
N ILE A 389 26.89 4.04 -0.08
CA ILE A 389 27.55 3.40 -1.24
C ILE A 389 29.07 3.58 -1.26
N GLY A 390 29.68 4.17 -0.23
CA GLY A 390 31.12 4.41 -0.18
C GLY A 390 31.59 5.39 -1.25
N ASP A 391 32.63 5.01 -1.98
CA ASP A 391 33.19 5.79 -3.09
C ASP A 391 32.61 5.37 -4.46
N GLU A 392 31.54 4.59 -4.49
CA GLU A 392 30.81 4.29 -5.74
C GLU A 392 30.17 5.57 -6.31
N GLU A 393 30.28 5.75 -7.63
CA GLU A 393 29.65 6.86 -8.34
C GLU A 393 28.23 6.48 -8.78
N PRO A 394 27.19 7.27 -8.42
CA PRO A 394 25.83 7.05 -8.88
C PRO A 394 25.69 7.12 -10.41
N LEU A 395 24.71 6.38 -10.95
CA LEU A 395 24.37 6.47 -12.37
C LEU A 395 23.89 7.89 -12.74
N SER A 396 24.56 8.47 -13.74
CA SER A 396 24.19 9.78 -14.31
C SER A 396 23.23 9.68 -15.50
N VAL A 397 23.18 8.53 -16.18
CA VAL A 397 22.31 8.24 -17.33
C VAL A 397 20.94 7.70 -16.90
N ARG A 398 20.02 7.48 -17.84
CA ARG A 398 18.75 6.81 -17.54
C ARG A 398 19.03 5.35 -17.18
N PRO A 399 18.50 4.78 -16.08
CA PRO A 399 18.90 3.44 -15.63
C PRO A 399 18.62 2.34 -16.66
N ALA A 400 17.55 2.48 -17.44
CA ALA A 400 17.20 1.52 -18.48
C ALA A 400 18.20 1.47 -19.65
N ASP A 401 19.06 2.49 -19.83
CA ASP A 401 20.12 2.47 -20.84
C ASP A 401 21.22 1.45 -20.53
N LYS A 402 21.23 0.91 -19.30
CA LYS A 402 22.15 -0.14 -18.84
C LYS A 402 21.52 -1.53 -18.81
N LEU A 403 20.23 -1.65 -19.15
CA LEU A 403 19.53 -2.91 -19.14
C LEU A 403 19.60 -3.57 -20.52
N GLU A 404 20.01 -4.84 -20.54
CA GLU A 404 19.95 -5.67 -21.74
C GLU A 404 18.49 -5.98 -22.14
N PRO A 405 18.18 -6.13 -23.44
CA PRO A 405 16.84 -6.50 -23.90
C PRO A 405 16.26 -7.74 -23.21
N GLY A 406 15.01 -7.64 -22.75
CA GLY A 406 14.40 -8.65 -21.89
C GLY A 406 13.47 -9.64 -22.60
N MET A 407 12.91 -9.28 -23.76
CA MET A 407 11.82 -10.05 -24.38
C MET A 407 12.25 -11.41 -24.92
N ALA A 408 13.45 -11.49 -25.52
CA ALA A 408 13.95 -12.75 -26.07
C ALA A 408 14.14 -13.81 -24.99
N LYS A 409 14.74 -13.41 -23.86
CA LYS A 409 14.91 -14.27 -22.69
C LYS A 409 13.56 -14.67 -22.08
N ALA A 410 12.65 -13.72 -21.86
CA ALA A 410 11.33 -14.01 -21.33
C ALA A 410 10.55 -15.01 -22.20
N LYS A 411 10.66 -14.91 -23.53
CA LYS A 411 10.03 -15.84 -24.47
C LYS A 411 10.63 -17.25 -24.37
N GLN A 412 11.95 -17.35 -24.25
CA GLN A 412 12.64 -18.62 -24.10
C GLN A 412 12.29 -19.29 -22.76
N ASP A 413 12.34 -18.54 -21.66
CA ASP A 413 12.15 -19.06 -20.31
C ASP A 413 10.69 -19.43 -20.01
N SER A 414 9.73 -18.93 -20.80
CA SER A 414 8.29 -19.21 -20.65
C SER A 414 7.70 -20.12 -21.73
N LEU A 415 8.51 -20.66 -22.65
CA LEU A 415 8.07 -21.35 -23.87
C LEU A 415 7.05 -22.49 -23.64
N GLU A 416 7.18 -23.24 -22.54
CA GLU A 416 6.31 -24.39 -22.22
C GLU A 416 5.01 -24.04 -21.48
N LEU A 417 4.88 -22.78 -21.04
CA LEU A 417 3.82 -22.30 -20.15
C LEU A 417 3.02 -21.12 -20.73
N ALA A 418 3.68 -20.22 -21.46
CA ALA A 418 3.05 -19.08 -22.10
C ALA A 418 2.20 -19.53 -23.30
N LEU A 419 0.96 -19.05 -23.37
CA LEU A 419 0.00 -19.36 -24.44
C LEU A 419 -0.18 -18.20 -25.42
N SER A 420 0.39 -17.04 -25.11
CA SER A 420 0.19 -15.78 -25.85
C SER A 420 1.36 -14.81 -25.66
N PRO A 421 1.53 -13.79 -26.52
CA PRO A 421 2.46 -12.69 -26.29
C PRO A 421 2.23 -11.98 -24.95
N GLU A 422 0.98 -11.82 -24.54
CA GLU A 422 0.56 -11.26 -23.25
C GLU A 422 1.11 -12.06 -22.05
N ASP A 423 1.17 -13.39 -22.15
CA ASP A 423 1.79 -14.24 -21.13
C ASP A 423 3.31 -14.02 -21.09
N VAL A 424 3.97 -13.91 -22.25
CA VAL A 424 5.42 -13.66 -22.31
C VAL A 424 5.77 -12.33 -21.64
N VAL A 425 4.98 -11.29 -21.87
CA VAL A 425 5.16 -10.00 -21.19
C VAL A 425 4.87 -10.11 -19.70
N SER A 426 3.81 -10.83 -19.30
CA SER A 426 3.53 -11.09 -17.88
C SER A 426 4.71 -11.77 -17.18
N TYR A 427 5.36 -12.73 -17.86
CA TYR A 427 6.58 -13.37 -17.39
C TYR A 427 7.76 -12.41 -17.32
N ALA A 428 7.97 -11.57 -18.34
CA ALA A 428 9.03 -10.56 -18.32
C ALA A 428 8.91 -9.59 -17.13
N LEU A 429 7.68 -9.26 -16.74
CA LEU A 429 7.41 -8.35 -15.62
C LEU A 429 7.55 -9.04 -14.26
N PHE A 430 7.00 -10.25 -14.12
CA PHE A 430 6.90 -10.98 -12.86
C PHE A 430 7.20 -12.47 -13.03
N PRO A 431 8.46 -12.89 -13.31
CA PRO A 431 8.77 -14.26 -13.72
C PRO A 431 8.21 -15.33 -12.77
N GLN A 432 8.40 -15.16 -11.46
CA GLN A 432 7.98 -16.13 -10.46
C GLN A 432 6.45 -16.19 -10.29
N ILE A 433 5.80 -15.03 -10.29
CA ILE A 433 4.34 -14.93 -10.10
C ILE A 433 3.63 -15.48 -11.34
N ALA A 434 4.09 -15.07 -12.52
CA ALA A 434 3.54 -15.50 -13.80
C ALA A 434 3.75 -17.01 -14.00
N LYS A 435 4.94 -17.54 -13.72
CA LYS A 435 5.22 -18.99 -13.79
C LYS A 435 4.24 -19.78 -12.93
N LYS A 436 4.11 -19.42 -11.65
CA LYS A 436 3.17 -20.07 -10.73
C LYS A 436 1.74 -20.01 -11.28
N PHE A 437 1.29 -18.85 -11.72
CA PHE A 437 -0.04 -18.68 -12.30
C PHE A 437 -0.25 -19.52 -13.56
N PHE A 438 0.75 -19.65 -14.44
CA PHE A 438 0.66 -20.47 -15.65
C PHE A 438 0.60 -21.97 -15.36
N GLU A 439 1.37 -22.45 -14.38
CA GLU A 439 1.34 -23.84 -13.91
C GLU A 439 -0.02 -24.20 -13.31
N GLU A 440 -0.57 -23.30 -12.48
CA GLU A 440 -1.92 -23.40 -11.91
C GLU A 440 -3.00 -23.41 -13.00
N ARG A 441 -2.92 -22.49 -13.97
CA ARG A 441 -3.81 -22.44 -15.13
C ARG A 441 -3.75 -23.73 -15.96
N LYS A 442 -2.55 -24.31 -16.15
CA LYS A 442 -2.35 -25.55 -16.91
C LYS A 442 -2.89 -26.78 -16.18
N SER A 443 -2.80 -26.81 -14.85
CA SER A 443 -3.35 -27.90 -14.03
C SER A 443 -4.87 -27.80 -13.82
N GLY A 444 -5.48 -26.65 -14.12
CA GLY A 444 -6.91 -26.39 -13.89
C GLY A 444 -7.24 -26.02 -12.45
N VAL A 445 -6.24 -25.89 -11.58
CA VAL A 445 -6.39 -25.48 -10.17
C VAL A 445 -5.73 -24.13 -9.99
N VAL A 446 -6.53 -23.06 -10.01
CA VAL A 446 -6.03 -21.70 -9.76
C VAL A 446 -6.25 -21.33 -8.30
N SER A 447 -5.16 -21.10 -7.58
CA SER A 447 -5.20 -20.68 -6.18
C SER A 447 -5.77 -19.26 -6.09
N ARG A 448 -6.66 -19.04 -5.12
CA ARG A 448 -7.30 -17.75 -4.88
C ARG A 448 -7.22 -17.45 -3.40
N GLU A 449 -6.79 -16.24 -3.03
CA GLU A 449 -6.99 -15.76 -1.67
C GLU A 449 -8.48 -15.50 -1.46
N GLU A 450 -9.12 -16.36 -0.67
CA GLU A 450 -10.44 -16.07 -0.14
C GLU A 450 -10.31 -15.16 1.09
N ARG A 451 -11.01 -14.03 1.09
CA ARG A 451 -11.16 -13.22 2.29
C ARG A 451 -12.01 -14.06 3.25
N LYS A 452 -11.46 -14.42 4.42
CA LYS A 452 -12.22 -15.12 5.47
C LYS A 452 -13.52 -14.34 5.71
N GLU A 453 -14.67 -15.00 5.55
CA GLU A 453 -15.95 -14.44 5.96
C GLU A 453 -15.82 -14.04 7.43
N VAL A 454 -15.96 -12.74 7.71
CA VAL A 454 -16.27 -12.31 9.07
C VAL A 454 -17.67 -12.82 9.33
N LYS A 455 -17.80 -14.01 9.91
CA LYS A 455 -19.06 -14.43 10.53
C LYS A 455 -19.46 -13.31 11.47
N GLU A 456 -20.56 -12.62 11.18
CA GLU A 456 -21.22 -11.82 12.20
C GLU A 456 -21.69 -12.78 13.29
N THR A 457 -20.83 -13.01 14.28
CA THR A 457 -21.29 -13.35 15.61
C THR A 457 -22.22 -12.22 16.01
N LYS A 458 -23.51 -12.53 16.19
CA LYS A 458 -24.44 -11.67 16.92
C LYS A 458 -23.89 -11.51 18.34
N GLY A 459 -23.03 -10.52 18.51
CA GLY A 459 -22.25 -10.22 19.70
C GLY A 459 -21.55 -8.89 19.43
N GLU A 460 -22.15 -7.83 19.97
CA GLU A 460 -21.63 -6.47 20.22
C GLU A 460 -20.39 -6.04 19.41
N ARG A 461 -20.62 -5.17 18.40
CA ARG A 461 -19.57 -4.26 17.91
C ARG A 461 -19.52 -3.04 18.86
N PRO A 462 -18.34 -2.64 19.35
CA PRO A 462 -18.22 -1.39 20.10
C PRO A 462 -18.44 -0.21 19.15
N SER A 463 -19.38 0.68 19.49
CA SER A 463 -19.57 1.95 18.79
C SER A 463 -18.46 2.92 19.19
N LEU A 464 -17.60 3.27 18.24
CA LEU A 464 -16.68 4.41 18.37
C LEU A 464 -17.45 5.71 18.09
N LEU A 465 -18.17 6.19 19.10
CA LEU A 465 -18.54 7.59 19.27
C LEU A 465 -17.73 8.16 20.44
N SER A 466 -17.40 9.43 20.35
CA SER A 466 -16.43 10.20 21.13
C SER A 466 -16.52 10.03 22.65
N LYS A 467 -15.34 9.96 23.29
CA LYS A 467 -15.14 10.12 24.74
C LYS A 467 -15.46 11.55 25.16
N GLU A 468 -16.71 11.82 25.51
CA GLU A 468 -17.16 12.89 26.40
C GLU A 468 -18.65 12.65 26.67
N ASP A 469 -18.96 11.97 27.79
CA ASP A 469 -20.26 11.91 28.53
C ASP A 469 -20.54 10.57 29.27
N SER A 470 -19.51 9.84 29.73
CA SER A 470 -19.74 8.64 30.56
C SER A 470 -19.87 8.97 32.06
N LYS A 471 -21.05 9.46 32.48
CA LYS A 471 -21.56 9.28 33.85
C LYS A 471 -23.02 8.86 33.78
N LEU A 472 -23.28 7.57 33.99
CA LEU A 472 -24.63 6.98 34.07
C LEU A 472 -25.51 7.76 35.07
N ASN A 473 -26.70 8.16 34.64
CA ASN A 473 -27.63 8.97 35.42
C ASN A 473 -28.51 8.07 36.32
N LEU A 474 -28.84 8.51 37.53
CA LEU A 474 -29.70 7.82 38.50
C LEU A 474 -31.09 7.45 37.93
N GLN A 475 -31.53 8.15 36.89
CA GLN A 475 -32.78 7.91 36.18
C GLN A 475 -32.77 6.56 35.42
N GLU A 476 -31.67 6.22 34.77
CA GLU A 476 -31.53 5.00 33.95
C GLU A 476 -31.49 3.73 34.82
N ILE A 477 -30.88 3.82 36.00
CA ILE A 477 -30.86 2.73 36.98
C ILE A 477 -32.29 2.44 37.49
N LYS A 478 -33.13 3.47 37.68
CA LYS A 478 -34.52 3.27 38.12
C LYS A 478 -35.37 2.58 37.05
N GLU A 479 -35.19 2.93 35.79
CA GLU A 479 -35.87 2.28 34.67
C GLU A 479 -35.47 0.79 34.56
N LEU A 480 -34.19 0.46 34.74
CA LEU A 480 -33.73 -0.93 34.74
C LEU A 480 -34.31 -1.75 35.90
N ILE A 481 -34.44 -1.18 37.10
CA ILE A 481 -35.08 -1.85 38.24
C ILE A 481 -36.57 -2.09 37.96
N GLN A 482 -37.26 -1.10 37.36
CA GLN A 482 -38.67 -1.22 37.04
C GLN A 482 -38.93 -2.29 35.98
N ILE A 483 -38.05 -2.40 34.97
CA ILE A 483 -38.10 -3.48 33.97
C ILE A 483 -37.91 -4.86 34.64
N ILE A 484 -36.99 -5.00 35.59
CA ILE A 484 -36.77 -6.26 36.32
C ILE A 484 -37.97 -6.62 37.22
N ASP A 485 -38.68 -5.62 37.75
CA ASP A 485 -39.87 -5.86 38.57
C ASP A 485 -41.09 -6.27 37.72
N GLU A 486 -41.25 -5.68 36.53
CA GLU A 486 -42.34 -5.97 35.58
C GLU A 486 -42.10 -7.22 34.71
N THR A 487 -40.91 -7.83 34.77
CA THR A 487 -40.54 -9.04 34.02
C THR A 487 -40.13 -10.20 34.94
N ASP A 488 -40.10 -11.42 34.40
CA ASP A 488 -39.65 -12.64 35.12
C ASP A 488 -38.11 -12.75 35.22
N ILE A 489 -37.39 -11.64 35.00
CA ILE A 489 -35.93 -11.60 35.04
C ILE A 489 -35.48 -11.62 36.50
N SER A 490 -34.70 -12.64 36.87
CA SER A 490 -34.20 -12.84 38.26
C SER A 490 -32.87 -12.12 38.53
N GLU A 491 -32.07 -11.89 37.48
CA GLU A 491 -30.80 -11.19 37.55
C GLU A 491 -30.50 -10.49 36.23
N LEU A 492 -30.04 -9.24 36.32
CA LEU A 492 -29.56 -8.43 35.22
C LEU A 492 -28.13 -7.98 35.53
N ASN A 493 -27.18 -8.35 34.68
CA ASN A 493 -25.78 -7.91 34.76
C ASN A 493 -25.46 -7.01 33.57
N LEU A 494 -24.94 -5.82 33.85
CA LEU A 494 -24.63 -4.80 32.87
C LEU A 494 -23.21 -4.29 33.10
N GLU A 495 -22.38 -4.37 32.07
CA GLU A 495 -20.99 -3.92 32.09
C GLU A 495 -20.78 -2.91 30.97
N SER A 496 -20.41 -1.68 31.35
CA SER A 496 -20.09 -0.61 30.39
C SER A 496 -19.01 0.31 30.96
N ASP A 497 -18.02 0.64 30.14
CA ASP A 497 -16.91 1.57 30.43
C ASP A 497 -16.34 1.50 31.87
N GLY A 498 -15.97 0.30 32.30
CA GLY A 498 -15.29 0.06 33.58
C GLY A 498 -16.21 0.03 34.82
N VAL A 499 -17.53 0.14 34.64
CA VAL A 499 -18.51 -0.02 35.71
C VAL A 499 -19.29 -1.33 35.52
N LYS A 500 -19.24 -2.20 36.52
CA LYS A 500 -20.01 -3.46 36.58
C LYS A 500 -21.20 -3.28 37.52
N ILE A 501 -22.41 -3.41 36.99
CA ILE A 501 -23.65 -3.35 37.77
C ILE A 501 -24.34 -4.71 37.69
N ALA A 502 -24.62 -5.29 38.86
CA ALA A 502 -25.40 -6.50 39.01
C ALA A 502 -26.67 -6.19 39.81
N ILE A 503 -27.85 -6.33 39.19
CA ILE A 503 -29.15 -6.15 39.83
C ILE A 503 -29.80 -7.52 39.96
N ARG A 504 -30.01 -7.98 41.19
CA ARG A 504 -30.63 -9.28 41.49
C ARG A 504 -31.93 -9.10 42.25
N LYS A 505 -32.97 -9.81 41.82
CA LYS A 505 -34.25 -9.88 42.52
C LYS A 505 -34.09 -10.82 43.72
N GLY A 506 -33.99 -10.27 44.92
CA GLY A 506 -33.80 -11.05 46.14
C GLY A 506 -35.07 -11.83 46.52
N PRO A 507 -34.96 -13.03 47.13
CA PRO A 507 -36.11 -13.68 47.73
C PRO A 507 -36.60 -12.84 48.92
N SER A 508 -37.92 -12.63 48.99
CA SER A 508 -38.59 -11.96 50.11
C SER A 508 -38.27 -12.70 51.41
N ALA A 509 -37.55 -12.06 52.32
CA ALA A 509 -37.02 -12.69 53.53
C ALA A 509 -38.14 -13.01 54.54
N ILE A 510 -38.10 -14.22 55.11
CA ILE A 510 -38.79 -14.52 56.38
C ILE A 510 -37.76 -15.01 57.40
N MET A 511 -37.57 -14.14 58.41
CA MET A 511 -37.18 -14.30 59.82
C MET A 511 -36.50 -15.60 60.32
N GLY A 512 -35.41 -15.43 61.08
CA GLY A 512 -34.97 -16.39 62.11
C GLY A 512 -33.52 -16.19 62.59
N VAL A 513 -33.34 -15.63 63.79
CA VAL A 513 -32.09 -15.36 64.52
C VAL A 513 -31.99 -16.39 65.68
N PRO A 514 -30.90 -16.55 66.48
CA PRO A 514 -29.44 -16.72 66.26
C PRO A 514 -28.93 -18.06 66.87
N VAL A 515 -27.61 -18.31 66.97
CA VAL A 515 -26.87 -18.70 68.22
C VAL A 515 -25.39 -19.04 67.92
N THR A 516 -24.56 -18.70 68.89
CA THR A 516 -23.09 -18.62 69.04
C THR A 516 -22.31 -19.94 69.28
N ALA A 517 -20.98 -19.87 69.01
CA ALA A 517 -19.84 -20.29 69.85
C ALA A 517 -18.87 -21.41 69.37
N ALA A 518 -17.58 -21.04 69.22
CA ALA A 518 -16.28 -21.68 69.60
C ALA A 518 -16.11 -23.24 69.56
N ARG A 519 -14.97 -23.88 69.21
CA ARG A 519 -13.51 -23.59 69.22
C ARG A 519 -12.75 -24.75 68.49
N GLN A 520 -11.56 -24.46 67.92
CA GLN A 520 -10.31 -25.27 67.64
C GLN A 520 -10.38 -26.81 67.46
N GLU A 521 -9.64 -27.51 66.58
CA GLU A 521 -8.20 -27.46 66.21
C GLU A 521 -7.93 -28.50 65.06
N GLY A 522 -6.92 -28.31 64.20
CA GLY A 522 -6.37 -29.39 63.33
C GLY A 522 -5.97 -28.98 61.90
N ASN A 523 -4.68 -29.16 61.57
CA ASN A 523 -3.99 -28.79 60.32
C ASN A 523 -4.50 -29.51 59.03
N PRO A 524 -4.15 -29.01 57.82
CA PRO A 524 -4.88 -29.25 56.58
C PRO A 524 -4.42 -30.49 55.80
N PRO A 525 -5.29 -31.13 54.99
CA PRO A 525 -4.87 -31.90 53.84
C PRO A 525 -4.99 -31.07 52.55
N SER A 526 -3.88 -31.07 51.84
CA SER A 526 -3.69 -30.70 50.44
C SER A 526 -4.69 -31.39 49.50
N VAL A 527 -5.32 -30.58 48.63
CA VAL A 527 -6.11 -31.06 47.49
C VAL A 527 -5.54 -30.42 46.22
N THR A 528 -4.91 -31.27 45.41
CA THR A 528 -4.57 -31.05 44.02
C THR A 528 -5.84 -30.83 43.19
N VAL A 529 -5.94 -29.71 42.48
CA VAL A 529 -6.92 -29.51 41.40
C VAL A 529 -6.16 -29.37 40.10
N GLY A 530 -6.33 -30.37 39.24
CA GLY A 530 -5.83 -30.38 37.87
C GLY A 530 -6.56 -29.34 37.03
N VAL A 531 -5.79 -28.59 36.27
CA VAL A 531 -6.27 -27.62 35.29
C VAL A 531 -6.41 -28.34 33.93
N PRO A 532 -7.52 -28.17 33.18
CA PRO A 532 -7.71 -28.82 31.89
C PRO A 532 -6.74 -28.28 30.84
N ALA A 533 -6.27 -29.18 29.98
CA ALA A 533 -5.33 -28.92 28.90
C ALA A 533 -5.86 -27.87 27.91
N GLN A 534 -5.11 -26.79 27.75
CA GLN A 534 -5.13 -25.97 26.55
C GLN A 534 -4.31 -26.69 25.47
N ASN A 535 -4.90 -26.81 24.27
CA ASN A 535 -4.21 -27.24 23.06
C ASN A 535 -3.03 -26.31 22.81
N SER A 536 -1.84 -26.80 23.13
CA SER A 536 -0.57 -26.20 22.74
C SER A 536 -0.38 -26.46 21.25
N VAL A 537 -0.17 -25.38 20.51
CA VAL A 537 0.44 -25.41 19.19
C VAL A 537 1.82 -26.08 19.34
N GLU A 538 2.15 -27.00 18.43
CA GLU A 538 3.42 -27.71 18.39
C GLU A 538 4.61 -26.75 18.52
N PRO A 539 5.66 -27.10 19.30
CA PRO A 539 6.81 -26.25 19.47
C PRO A 539 7.65 -26.20 18.19
N ALA A 540 8.09 -24.99 17.86
CA ALA A 540 9.10 -24.69 16.86
C ALA A 540 10.33 -25.62 16.99
N VAL A 541 10.89 -25.97 15.83
CA VAL A 541 12.15 -26.70 15.69
C VAL A 541 13.21 -26.05 16.58
N LYS A 542 13.82 -26.82 17.49
CA LYS A 542 14.89 -26.37 18.39
C LYS A 542 16.03 -25.74 17.58
N ALA A 543 16.27 -24.45 17.79
CA ALA A 543 17.50 -23.79 17.37
C ALA A 543 18.72 -24.50 17.96
N ALA A 544 19.76 -24.74 17.15
CA ALA A 544 21.01 -25.31 17.62
C ALA A 544 21.67 -24.35 18.63
N ALA A 545 22.15 -24.87 19.77
CA ALA A 545 22.85 -24.04 20.74
C ALA A 545 24.20 -23.56 20.15
N PRO A 546 24.57 -22.27 20.33
CA PRO A 546 25.82 -21.73 19.81
C PRO A 546 27.03 -22.36 20.49
N ILE A 547 28.05 -22.71 19.71
CA ILE A 547 29.37 -23.12 20.22
C ILE A 547 30.10 -21.87 20.73
N ILE A 548 29.98 -21.58 22.02
CA ILE A 548 30.65 -20.45 22.66
C ILE A 548 31.99 -20.93 23.25
N SER A 549 33.10 -20.39 22.73
CA SER A 549 34.45 -20.54 23.28
C SER A 549 35.04 -19.16 23.58
N ALA A 550 36.20 -19.08 24.24
CA ALA A 550 36.80 -17.80 24.66
C ALA A 550 37.13 -16.84 23.49
N ASN A 551 37.23 -17.35 22.25
CA ASN A 551 37.55 -16.59 21.05
C ASN A 551 36.41 -16.50 20.03
N THR A 552 35.16 -16.81 20.42
CA THR A 552 34.03 -16.75 19.48
C THR A 552 33.07 -15.61 19.78
N GLU A 553 32.52 -15.04 18.71
CA GLU A 553 31.52 -13.96 18.74
C GLU A 553 30.35 -14.31 17.83
N THR A 554 29.17 -13.80 18.17
CA THR A 554 27.91 -14.17 17.51
C THR A 554 27.38 -13.01 16.69
N ILE A 555 27.09 -13.25 15.41
CA ILE A 555 26.31 -12.31 14.59
C ILE A 555 24.84 -12.60 14.85
N THR A 556 24.10 -11.61 15.34
CA THR A 556 22.67 -11.72 15.65
C THR A 556 21.81 -11.02 14.59
N SER A 557 20.56 -11.44 14.43
CA SER A 557 19.59 -10.76 13.58
C SER A 557 19.25 -9.39 14.17
N PRO A 558 19.42 -8.29 13.43
CA PRO A 558 19.07 -6.96 13.94
C PRO A 558 17.59 -6.61 13.76
N MET A 559 16.78 -7.54 13.25
CA MET A 559 15.35 -7.34 12.96
C MET A 559 14.60 -8.67 12.96
N VAL A 560 13.27 -8.62 13.19
CA VAL A 560 12.38 -9.76 12.94
C VAL A 560 12.18 -9.91 11.43
N GLY A 561 12.31 -11.11 10.88
CA GLY A 561 12.16 -11.38 9.44
C GLY A 561 12.37 -12.84 9.05
N THR A 562 12.61 -13.11 7.77
CA THR A 562 12.93 -14.44 7.23
C THR A 562 14.38 -14.50 6.81
N PHE A 563 15.14 -15.46 7.33
CA PHE A 563 16.56 -15.65 6.99
C PHE A 563 16.73 -16.31 5.62
N TYR A 564 17.59 -15.74 4.78
CA TYR A 564 18.03 -16.29 3.51
C TYR A 564 19.56 -16.35 3.45
N SER A 565 20.08 -17.53 3.15
CA SER A 565 21.50 -17.80 3.06
C SER A 565 22.14 -17.33 1.75
N SER A 566 21.35 -17.01 0.72
CA SER A 566 21.79 -16.65 -0.62
C SER A 566 21.00 -15.46 -1.19
N GLN A 567 21.57 -14.80 -2.20
CA GLN A 567 20.98 -13.63 -2.86
C GLN A 567 19.76 -13.97 -3.75
N SER A 568 19.63 -15.24 -4.14
CA SER A 568 18.47 -15.81 -4.82
C SER A 568 18.42 -17.34 -4.57
N PRO A 569 17.28 -18.01 -4.82
CA PRO A 569 17.17 -19.47 -4.63
C PRO A 569 18.16 -20.31 -5.45
N GLU A 570 18.67 -19.77 -6.56
CA GLU A 570 19.64 -20.43 -7.45
C GLU A 570 21.09 -19.98 -7.19
N ALA A 571 21.30 -18.91 -6.41
CA ALA A 571 22.62 -18.40 -6.07
C ALA A 571 23.28 -19.23 -4.96
N ALA A 572 24.61 -19.25 -4.98
CA ALA A 572 25.38 -19.84 -3.88
C ALA A 572 25.15 -19.06 -2.57
N PRO A 573 25.25 -19.73 -1.40
CA PRO A 573 25.21 -19.04 -0.12
C PRO A 573 26.31 -17.99 0.01
N PHE A 574 26.01 -16.89 0.68
CA PHE A 574 26.98 -15.81 0.95
C PHE A 574 28.23 -16.33 1.66
N VAL A 575 28.03 -17.19 2.66
CA VAL A 575 29.10 -17.80 3.45
C VAL A 575 28.84 -19.28 3.75
N LYS A 576 29.91 -20.04 4.00
CA LYS A 576 29.87 -21.45 4.41
C LYS A 576 30.61 -21.66 5.72
N VAL A 577 30.24 -22.68 6.48
CA VAL A 577 31.01 -23.12 7.66
C VAL A 577 32.45 -23.44 7.23
N GLY A 578 33.41 -22.86 7.93
CA GLY A 578 34.84 -22.95 7.67
C GLY A 578 35.41 -21.80 6.81
N GLN A 579 34.57 -20.93 6.25
CA GLN A 579 35.01 -19.79 5.46
C GLN A 579 35.49 -18.63 6.35
N HIS A 580 36.60 -18.01 5.96
CA HIS A 580 37.06 -16.74 6.54
C HIS A 580 36.27 -15.58 5.94
N ILE A 581 35.83 -14.65 6.78
CA ILE A 581 35.04 -13.48 6.40
C ILE A 581 35.70 -12.20 6.92
N GLU A 582 35.59 -11.12 6.16
CA GLU A 582 36.11 -9.80 6.53
C GLU A 582 35.00 -8.95 7.19
N ALA A 583 35.40 -7.97 8.01
CA ALA A 583 34.46 -6.98 8.53
C ALA A 583 33.87 -6.16 7.37
N GLY A 584 32.54 -6.01 7.33
CA GLY A 584 31.79 -5.39 6.23
C GLY A 584 31.37 -6.36 5.12
N GLN A 585 31.76 -7.63 5.17
CA GLN A 585 31.32 -8.63 4.18
C GLN A 585 29.87 -9.06 4.44
N PRO A 586 28.98 -9.08 3.42
CA PRO A 586 27.63 -9.64 3.53
C PRO A 586 27.66 -11.14 3.86
N VAL A 587 26.91 -11.56 4.89
CA VAL A 587 26.86 -12.94 5.38
C VAL A 587 25.50 -13.62 5.19
N CYS A 588 24.41 -12.85 5.13
CA CYS A 588 23.07 -13.35 4.79
C CYS A 588 22.14 -12.23 4.34
N ILE A 589 20.92 -12.59 3.95
CA ILE A 589 19.79 -11.67 3.82
C ILE A 589 18.77 -11.99 4.90
N VAL A 590 18.21 -10.96 5.53
CA VAL A 590 16.96 -11.08 6.30
C VAL A 590 15.89 -10.31 5.55
N GLU A 591 14.90 -11.04 5.02
CA GLU A 591 13.70 -10.42 4.46
C GLU A 591 12.84 -9.92 5.61
N ALA A 592 12.78 -8.60 5.76
CA ALA A 592 11.92 -7.95 6.71
C ALA A 592 11.14 -6.87 5.97
N MET A 593 9.87 -6.71 6.31
CA MET A 593 9.04 -5.63 5.74
C MET A 593 8.96 -5.69 4.19
N LYS A 594 9.05 -6.89 3.60
CA LYS A 594 9.09 -7.17 2.14
C LYS A 594 10.32 -6.61 1.41
N LEU A 595 11.39 -6.31 2.14
CA LEU A 595 12.65 -5.81 1.60
C LEU A 595 13.75 -6.78 2.00
N MET A 596 14.71 -6.95 1.10
CA MET A 596 15.86 -7.83 1.31
C MET A 596 16.99 -7.04 1.99
N ASN A 597 17.23 -7.32 3.27
CA ASN A 597 18.26 -6.62 4.05
C ASN A 597 19.51 -7.50 4.12
N GLU A 598 20.59 -7.09 3.45
CA GLU A 598 21.90 -7.73 3.59
C GLU A 598 22.44 -7.46 4.99
N ILE A 599 22.79 -8.53 5.71
CA ILE A 599 23.45 -8.46 7.01
C ILE A 599 24.94 -8.62 6.77
N GLU A 600 25.72 -7.61 7.17
CA GLU A 600 27.18 -7.58 7.05
C GLU A 600 27.84 -8.01 8.37
N SER A 601 29.01 -8.65 8.29
CA SER A 601 29.78 -9.02 9.48
C SER A 601 30.41 -7.79 10.13
N GLU A 602 30.20 -7.57 11.43
CA GLU A 602 30.88 -6.49 12.17
C GLU A 602 32.35 -6.87 12.53
N ILE A 603 32.74 -8.13 12.32
CA ILE A 603 34.05 -8.68 12.71
C ILE A 603 34.70 -9.49 11.59
N GLU A 604 36.03 -9.54 11.62
CA GLU A 604 36.81 -10.50 10.84
C GLU A 604 36.93 -11.82 11.60
N GLY A 605 36.86 -12.94 10.89
CA GLY A 605 37.12 -14.26 11.48
C GLY A 605 36.60 -15.41 10.64
N LYS A 606 36.62 -16.61 11.21
CA LYS A 606 36.17 -17.84 10.55
C LYS A 606 34.77 -18.23 11.00
N VAL A 607 33.86 -18.47 10.04
CA VAL A 607 32.51 -18.96 10.33
C VAL A 607 32.60 -20.39 10.87
N ILE A 608 32.30 -20.61 12.15
CA ILE A 608 32.34 -21.96 12.75
C ILE A 608 30.96 -22.61 12.81
N GLN A 609 29.88 -21.83 12.83
CA GLN A 609 28.53 -22.36 12.91
C GLN A 609 27.51 -21.41 12.28
N ILE A 610 26.53 -21.97 11.57
CA ILE A 610 25.32 -21.29 11.11
C ILE A 610 24.17 -21.86 11.95
N LEU A 611 23.42 -21.00 12.64
CA LEU A 611 22.45 -21.37 13.68
C LEU A 611 21.00 -21.41 13.17
N VAL A 612 20.79 -20.99 11.93
CA VAL A 612 19.47 -20.76 11.34
C VAL A 612 19.41 -21.39 9.95
N GLU A 613 18.28 -22.03 9.64
CA GLU A 613 18.03 -22.65 8.33
C GLU A 613 17.53 -21.65 7.30
N ASN A 614 17.82 -21.89 6.02
CA ASN A 614 17.34 -21.05 4.92
C ASN A 614 15.79 -21.07 4.85
N GLY A 615 15.17 -19.90 4.87
CA GLY A 615 13.72 -19.71 4.92
C GLY A 615 13.13 -19.70 6.33
N GLN A 616 13.96 -19.81 7.39
CA GLN A 616 13.49 -19.81 8.77
C GLN A 616 13.15 -18.37 9.24
N PRO A 617 12.00 -18.18 9.91
CA PRO A 617 11.72 -16.93 10.63
C PRO A 617 12.72 -16.69 11.75
N VAL A 618 13.18 -15.45 11.89
CA VAL A 618 14.14 -15.01 12.92
C VAL A 618 13.59 -13.82 13.70
N GLU A 619 13.92 -13.76 14.99
CA GLU A 619 13.55 -12.66 15.90
C GLU A 619 14.67 -11.63 16.05
N TYR A 620 14.33 -10.42 16.53
CA TYR A 620 15.31 -9.40 16.90
C TYR A 620 16.27 -9.94 17.98
N GLY A 621 17.57 -9.83 17.73
CA GLY A 621 18.61 -10.31 18.62
C GLY A 621 18.88 -11.82 18.53
N GLN A 622 18.19 -12.56 17.65
CA GLN A 622 18.42 -14.00 17.50
C GLN A 622 19.81 -14.29 16.93
N PRO A 623 20.63 -15.15 17.56
CA PRO A 623 21.89 -15.63 17.00
C PRO A 623 21.73 -16.26 15.60
N LEU A 624 22.50 -15.78 14.62
CA LEU A 624 22.51 -16.29 13.23
C LEU A 624 23.78 -17.08 12.92
N PHE A 625 24.95 -16.53 13.27
CA PHE A 625 26.25 -17.12 12.99
C PHE A 625 27.13 -17.07 14.23
N VAL A 626 28.06 -18.03 14.33
CA VAL A 626 29.18 -17.96 15.29
C VAL A 626 30.48 -17.86 14.52
N ILE A 627 31.28 -16.87 14.86
CA ILE A 627 32.56 -16.53 14.22
C ILE A 627 33.68 -16.71 15.24
N GLU A 628 34.75 -17.39 14.85
CA GLU A 628 36.00 -17.47 15.61
C GLU A 628 36.94 -16.37 15.14
N LYS A 629 37.40 -15.52 16.06
CA LYS A 629 38.35 -14.42 15.78
C LYS A 629 39.75 -14.91 15.48
#